data_AF-A0A961I9I1-F1
#
_entry.id   AF-A0A961I9I1-F1
#
_cell.length_a   1.000
_cell.length_b   1.000
_cell.length_c   1.000
_cell.angle_alpha   90.00
_cell.angle_beta   90.00
_cell.angle_gamma   90.00
#
_symmetry.space_group_name_H-M   'P 1'
#
loop_
_entity.id
_entity.type
_entity.pdbx_description
1 polymer ?
#
loop_
_entity_poly.entity_id
_entity_poly.type
_entity_poly.pdbx_seq_one_letter_code
_entity_poly.pdbx_strand_id
1 'polypeptide(L)'
;MIALALALFLKQIPFFAQLEEFSVSRLFQLTRNYENVRDPESGALYCQTPDARARAAQSQSQNAEEQDAQLAELRDQGQAVSVIQSAFPVVPVPPGIRDDIEIIGITTADINEVNFQWPLDQRVYAAIIDRMVPSENSLLLFDINFIDIKGIFGGSGCGVEFNCQPIGGRELRGQTDILSESIRNSPHPILADYPIEVSVAQRESERNYEGRLAVLNERGRIRHVRNGGYATTWVHLPIGPVVPIAETLDNMGAANVFIDPVINVNRRIPIVIRVRNRERMNELDYDPNVDDSFYPGIAFATALSYYGVDLAEDVEVDFLNGYVKIKNIPERSFQRLDWNAGGMVDVDIMARPNPERTVTIPIDNQGLMNINFRGGLYCFP
;
A
#
# COMPACT_ATOMS: atom_id res chain seq x y z
N MET A 1 37.87 -26.72 -14.11
CA MET A 1 38.36 -26.16 -12.84
C MET A 1 38.10 -24.65 -12.68
N ILE A 2 38.03 -23.85 -13.75
CA ILE A 2 37.73 -22.40 -13.65
C ILE A 2 36.23 -22.12 -13.33
N ALA A 3 35.31 -22.97 -13.78
CA ALA A 3 33.88 -22.84 -13.47
C ALA A 3 33.50 -23.15 -12.00
N LEU A 4 34.30 -23.97 -11.31
CA LEU A 4 34.08 -24.29 -9.89
C LEU A 4 34.63 -23.17 -8.97
N ALA A 5 35.57 -22.35 -9.47
CA ALA A 5 36.10 -21.20 -8.75
C ALA A 5 35.14 -20.00 -8.77
N LEU A 6 34.32 -19.81 -9.82
CA LEU A 6 33.32 -18.74 -9.85
C LEU A 6 32.12 -19.01 -8.93
N ALA A 7 31.71 -20.27 -8.78
CA ALA A 7 30.58 -20.62 -7.90
C ALA A 7 30.91 -20.47 -6.40
N LEU A 8 32.19 -20.47 -6.03
CA LEU A 8 32.64 -20.30 -4.63
C LEU A 8 32.85 -18.82 -4.24
N PHE A 9 32.84 -17.88 -5.19
CA PHE A 9 32.98 -16.44 -4.92
C PHE A 9 31.66 -15.65 -4.96
N LEU A 10 30.54 -16.28 -5.34
CA LEU A 10 29.19 -15.70 -5.24
C LEU A 10 28.55 -15.96 -3.86
N LYS A 11 29.34 -15.84 -2.80
CA LYS A 11 28.77 -15.61 -1.47
C LYS A 11 28.27 -14.15 -1.47
N GLN A 12 27.00 -13.97 -1.80
CA GLN A 12 26.16 -12.77 -1.67
C GLN A 12 26.96 -11.48 -1.46
N ILE A 13 27.40 -10.86 -2.56
CA ILE A 13 27.77 -9.46 -2.53
C ILE A 13 26.43 -8.69 -2.62
N PRO A 14 26.04 -7.88 -1.62
CA PRO A 14 24.75 -7.17 -1.56
C PRO A 14 24.44 -6.35 -2.82
N PHE A 15 25.49 -5.95 -3.54
CA PHE A 15 25.45 -5.20 -4.78
C PHE A 15 24.64 -5.87 -5.90
N PHE A 16 24.70 -7.20 -6.05
CA PHE A 16 23.97 -7.89 -7.13
C PHE A 16 22.48 -8.06 -6.81
N ALA A 17 22.12 -8.26 -5.54
CA ALA A 17 20.73 -8.33 -5.11
C ALA A 17 20.01 -6.99 -5.34
N GLN A 18 20.65 -5.88 -4.96
CA GLN A 18 20.10 -4.54 -5.19
C GLN A 18 20.04 -4.14 -6.68
N LEU A 19 20.98 -4.60 -7.50
CA LEU A 19 20.93 -4.37 -8.95
C LEU A 19 19.83 -5.17 -9.63
N GLU A 20 19.56 -6.40 -9.17
CA GLU A 20 18.47 -7.22 -9.66
C GLU A 20 17.12 -6.63 -9.22
N GLU A 21 17.00 -6.20 -7.96
CA GLU A 21 15.83 -5.50 -7.42
C GLU A 21 15.59 -4.16 -8.13
N PHE A 22 16.63 -3.33 -8.33
CA PHE A 22 16.56 -2.09 -9.11
C PHE A 22 16.21 -2.34 -10.58
N SER A 23 16.77 -3.39 -11.21
CA SER A 23 16.47 -3.70 -12.61
C SER A 23 15.05 -4.20 -12.78
N VAL A 24 14.57 -5.05 -11.88
CA VAL A 24 13.20 -5.54 -11.85
C VAL A 24 12.25 -4.38 -11.57
N SER A 25 12.50 -3.58 -10.53
CA SER A 25 11.72 -2.38 -10.17
C SER A 25 11.68 -1.35 -11.30
N ARG A 26 12.79 -1.09 -11.99
CA ARG A 26 12.85 -0.17 -13.12
C ARG A 26 12.14 -0.73 -14.35
N LEU A 27 12.22 -2.05 -14.60
CA LEU A 27 11.43 -2.71 -15.64
C LEU A 27 9.93 -2.62 -15.33
N PHE A 28 9.54 -2.81 -14.06
CA PHE A 28 8.18 -2.66 -13.55
C PHE A 28 7.67 -1.21 -13.58
N GLN A 29 8.54 -0.21 -13.37
CA GLN A 29 8.20 1.21 -13.51
C GLN A 29 8.05 1.62 -14.98
N LEU A 30 8.90 1.09 -15.88
CA LEU A 30 8.83 1.34 -17.31
C LEU A 30 7.55 0.75 -17.95
N THR A 31 7.04 -0.37 -17.43
CA THR A 31 5.77 -0.97 -17.88
C THR A 31 4.53 -0.33 -17.25
N ARG A 32 4.69 0.49 -16.20
CA ARG A 32 3.61 1.18 -15.47
C ARG A 32 3.40 2.65 -15.83
N ASN A 33 4.12 3.18 -16.82
CA ASN A 33 3.84 4.55 -17.27
C ASN A 33 2.47 4.59 -17.99
N TYR A 34 1.43 4.95 -17.25
CA TYR A 34 0.04 5.02 -17.68
C TYR A 34 -0.18 5.94 -18.89
N GLU A 35 0.79 6.81 -19.20
CA GLU A 35 0.79 7.67 -20.38
C GLU A 35 1.17 6.94 -21.69
N ASN A 36 1.53 5.65 -21.63
CA ASN A 36 1.96 4.87 -22.80
C ASN A 36 1.12 3.61 -23.07
N VAL A 37 0.12 3.32 -22.24
CA VAL A 37 -0.77 2.16 -22.45
C VAL A 37 -1.85 2.54 -23.46
N ARG A 38 -1.73 1.99 -24.67
CA ARG A 38 -2.69 2.18 -25.77
C ARG A 38 -3.65 1.00 -25.81
N ASP A 39 -4.94 1.29 -25.99
CA ASP A 39 -5.95 0.29 -26.28
C ASP A 39 -5.55 -0.52 -27.54
N PRO A 40 -5.53 -1.86 -27.50
CA PRO A 40 -4.96 -2.69 -28.57
C PRO A 40 -5.70 -2.60 -29.91
N GLU A 41 -6.99 -2.26 -29.88
CA GLU A 41 -7.82 -2.17 -31.09
C GLU A 41 -7.87 -0.76 -31.66
N SER A 42 -7.84 0.27 -30.81
CA SER A 42 -8.02 1.68 -31.21
C SER A 42 -6.77 2.55 -31.13
N GLY A 43 -5.71 2.09 -30.47
CA GLY A 43 -4.46 2.84 -30.28
C GLY A 43 -4.58 4.06 -29.35
N ALA A 44 -5.74 4.24 -28.70
CA ALA A 44 -6.04 5.38 -27.83
C ALA A 44 -5.48 5.19 -26.40
N LEU A 45 -5.11 6.29 -25.74
CA LEU A 45 -4.65 6.28 -24.35
C LEU A 45 -5.77 5.92 -23.39
N TYR A 46 -5.50 5.03 -22.43
CA TYR A 46 -6.45 4.68 -21.39
C TYR A 46 -6.70 5.89 -20.45
N CYS A 47 -7.98 6.21 -20.21
CA CYS A 47 -8.52 7.34 -19.43
C CYS A 47 -8.53 8.72 -20.13
N GLN A 48 -9.58 9.01 -20.89
CA GLN A 48 -9.97 10.38 -21.23
C GLN A 48 -11.47 10.60 -20.98
N THR A 49 -11.82 11.74 -20.38
CA THR A 49 -13.22 12.15 -20.18
C THR A 49 -13.90 12.43 -21.54
N PRO A 50 -15.24 12.30 -21.64
CA PRO A 50 -15.97 12.47 -22.90
C PRO A 50 -15.69 13.79 -23.64
N ASP A 51 -15.41 14.87 -22.91
CA ASP A 51 -15.12 16.21 -23.47
C ASP A 51 -13.72 16.34 -24.10
N ALA A 52 -12.79 15.43 -23.79
CA ALA A 52 -11.46 15.41 -24.41
C ALA A 52 -11.50 14.83 -25.83
N ARG A 53 -12.42 13.89 -26.12
CA ARG A 53 -12.60 13.33 -27.48
C ARG A 53 -12.99 14.39 -28.51
N ALA A 54 -13.82 15.36 -28.11
CA ALA A 54 -14.27 16.42 -29.01
C ALA A 54 -13.15 17.42 -29.36
N ARG A 55 -12.21 17.69 -28.44
CA ARG A 55 -11.07 18.59 -28.66
C ARG A 55 -9.90 17.90 -29.35
N ALA A 56 -9.66 16.62 -29.05
CA ALA A 56 -8.62 15.82 -29.69
C ALA A 56 -8.89 15.63 -31.20
N ALA A 57 -10.14 15.40 -31.59
CA ALA A 57 -10.53 15.24 -32.99
C ALA A 57 -10.30 16.50 -33.84
N GLN A 58 -10.36 17.70 -33.26
CA GLN A 58 -10.06 18.96 -33.95
C GLN A 58 -8.56 19.31 -33.99
N SER A 59 -7.80 18.94 -32.96
CA SER A 59 -6.35 19.25 -32.89
C SER A 59 -5.46 18.25 -33.65
N GLN A 60 -5.89 16.99 -33.80
CA GLN A 60 -5.07 15.95 -34.43
C GLN A 60 -4.99 16.06 -35.95
N SER A 61 -5.98 16.64 -36.63
CA SER A 61 -5.89 16.83 -38.09
C SER A 61 -5.03 18.02 -38.49
N GLN A 62 -4.86 19.02 -37.61
CA GLN A 62 -4.08 20.22 -37.92
C GLN A 62 -2.59 20.06 -37.57
N ASN A 63 -2.27 19.36 -36.47
CA ASN A 63 -0.87 19.21 -36.03
C ASN A 63 -0.07 18.14 -36.79
N ALA A 64 -0.73 17.12 -37.38
CA ALA A 64 -0.03 16.06 -38.10
C ALA A 64 0.53 16.53 -39.45
N GLU A 65 -0.23 17.35 -40.19
CA GLU A 65 0.23 17.91 -41.47
C GLU A 65 1.35 18.96 -41.28
N GLU A 66 1.28 19.79 -40.23
CA GLU A 66 2.34 20.74 -39.89
C GLU A 66 3.64 20.05 -39.41
N GLN A 67 3.53 18.95 -38.64
CA GLN A 67 4.70 18.20 -38.20
C GLN A 67 5.37 17.43 -39.33
N ASP A 68 4.61 16.83 -40.24
CA ASP A 68 5.17 16.12 -41.40
C ASP A 68 5.86 17.08 -42.39
N ALA A 69 5.33 18.29 -42.55
CA ALA A 69 5.96 19.34 -43.36
C ALA A 69 7.29 19.82 -42.74
N GLN A 70 7.34 20.03 -41.42
CA GLN A 70 8.59 20.41 -40.72
C GLN A 70 9.63 19.29 -40.74
N LEU A 71 9.23 18.02 -40.59
CA LEU A 71 10.15 16.89 -40.66
C LEU A 71 10.72 16.68 -42.07
N ALA A 72 9.94 16.97 -43.12
CA ALA A 72 10.40 16.91 -44.50
C ALA A 72 11.46 18.00 -44.77
N GLU A 73 11.24 19.22 -44.28
CA GLU A 73 12.17 20.35 -44.43
C GLU A 73 13.50 20.12 -43.70
N LEU A 74 13.46 19.53 -42.49
CA LEU A 74 14.66 19.19 -41.72
C LEU A 74 15.48 18.04 -42.34
N ARG A 75 14.83 17.11 -43.04
CA ARG A 75 15.50 16.03 -43.78
C ARG A 75 16.20 16.52 -45.04
N ASP A 76 15.60 17.48 -45.75
CA ASP A 76 16.16 18.04 -46.99
C ASP A 76 17.39 18.93 -46.70
N GLN A 77 17.48 19.49 -45.49
CA GLN A 77 18.64 20.25 -45.01
C GLN A 77 19.81 19.38 -44.51
N GLY A 78 19.73 18.05 -44.63
CA GLY A 78 20.81 17.13 -44.26
C GLY A 78 21.12 17.07 -42.76
N GLN A 79 20.21 17.56 -41.90
CA GLN A 79 20.36 17.44 -40.45
C GLN A 79 19.91 16.04 -40.00
N ALA A 80 20.80 15.33 -39.30
CA ALA A 80 20.46 14.06 -38.69
C ALA A 80 19.40 14.27 -37.61
N VAL A 81 18.18 13.81 -37.88
CA VAL A 81 17.08 13.81 -36.90
C VAL A 81 17.40 12.74 -35.86
N SER A 82 18.04 13.14 -34.76
CA SER A 82 18.00 12.36 -33.53
C SER A 82 16.56 12.35 -33.05
N VAL A 83 15.93 11.18 -33.03
CA VAL A 83 14.66 10.97 -32.35
C VAL A 83 14.87 11.39 -30.89
N ILE A 84 14.38 12.57 -30.54
CA ILE A 84 14.32 13.03 -29.16
C ILE A 84 13.36 12.04 -28.49
N GLN A 85 13.92 11.04 -27.78
CA GLN A 85 13.24 10.44 -26.66
C GLN A 85 12.75 11.61 -25.82
N SER A 86 11.43 11.78 -25.74
CA SER A 86 10.81 12.74 -24.84
C SER A 86 11.13 12.32 -23.41
N ALA A 87 12.33 12.67 -22.99
CA ALA A 87 12.69 12.81 -21.60
C ALA A 87 11.85 13.97 -21.09
N PHE A 88 10.63 13.68 -20.65
CA PHE A 88 10.01 14.54 -19.66
C PHE A 88 11.05 14.73 -18.55
N PRO A 89 11.31 15.97 -18.12
CA PRO A 89 12.25 16.20 -17.04
C PRO A 89 11.78 15.34 -15.87
N VAL A 90 12.61 14.39 -15.45
CA VAL A 90 12.41 13.67 -14.19
C VAL A 90 12.36 14.77 -13.14
N VAL A 91 11.16 15.12 -12.69
CA VAL A 91 11.00 16.16 -11.67
C VAL A 91 11.80 15.66 -10.47
N PRO A 92 12.84 16.39 -10.06
CA PRO A 92 13.69 15.97 -8.96
C PRO A 92 12.82 15.74 -7.74
N VAL A 93 13.11 14.67 -7.01
CA VAL A 93 12.39 14.35 -5.77
C VAL A 93 12.51 15.56 -4.84
N PRO A 94 11.40 16.11 -4.31
CA PRO A 94 11.48 17.26 -3.41
C PRO A 94 12.41 16.98 -2.24
N PRO A 95 13.18 17.97 -1.76
CA PRO A 95 14.13 17.77 -0.68
C PRO A 95 13.47 17.11 0.55
N GLY A 96 14.07 16.04 1.05
CA GLY A 96 13.59 15.32 2.23
C GLY A 96 12.39 14.40 2.01
N ILE A 97 12.07 14.07 0.75
CA ILE A 97 11.24 12.90 0.42
C ILE A 97 12.17 11.71 0.18
N ARG A 98 11.74 10.53 0.67
CA ARG A 98 12.44 9.26 0.47
C ARG A 98 12.31 8.82 -0.99
N ASP A 99 13.44 8.62 -1.64
CA ASP A 99 13.56 8.13 -3.02
C ASP A 99 13.99 6.65 -3.08
N ASP A 100 14.14 6.05 -1.91
CA ASP A 100 14.70 4.72 -1.65
C ASP A 100 13.64 3.71 -1.16
N ILE A 101 12.38 4.16 -1.05
CA ILE A 101 11.23 3.31 -0.78
C ILE A 101 10.63 2.90 -2.12
N GLU A 102 10.62 1.60 -2.38
CA GLU A 102 10.02 1.03 -3.58
C GLU A 102 8.72 0.29 -3.22
N ILE A 103 7.65 0.58 -3.95
CA ILE A 103 6.35 -0.06 -3.77
C ILE A 103 6.06 -0.92 -4.99
N ILE A 104 6.08 -2.23 -4.80
CA ILE A 104 5.71 -3.21 -5.82
C ILE A 104 4.27 -3.64 -5.52
N GLY A 105 3.36 -3.29 -6.42
CA GLY A 105 1.95 -3.69 -6.32
C GLY A 105 1.60 -4.75 -7.35
N ILE A 106 0.71 -5.68 -7.00
CA ILE A 106 0.09 -6.60 -7.95
C ILE A 106 -1.06 -5.85 -8.62
N THR A 107 -1.07 -5.80 -9.95
CA THR A 107 -2.09 -5.06 -10.71
C THR A 107 -3.33 -5.92 -10.99
N THR A 108 -4.46 -5.27 -11.31
CA THR A 108 -5.64 -5.97 -11.84
C THR A 108 -5.34 -6.70 -13.15
N ALA A 109 -4.36 -6.24 -13.95
CA ALA A 109 -3.94 -6.92 -15.16
C ALA A 109 -3.21 -8.24 -14.85
N ASP A 110 -2.24 -8.20 -13.93
CA ASP A 110 -1.57 -9.42 -13.41
C ASP A 110 -2.60 -10.39 -12.83
N ILE A 111 -3.65 -9.83 -12.23
CA ILE A 111 -4.75 -10.61 -11.68
C ILE A 111 -5.59 -11.29 -12.78
N ASN A 112 -5.92 -10.55 -13.83
CA ASN A 112 -6.75 -11.05 -14.92
C ASN A 112 -6.00 -12.05 -15.82
N GLU A 113 -4.69 -11.89 -16.00
CA GLU A 113 -3.86 -12.77 -16.86
C GLU A 113 -3.83 -14.23 -16.38
N VAL A 114 -4.00 -14.46 -15.09
CA VAL A 114 -4.08 -15.82 -14.53
C VAL A 114 -5.52 -16.28 -14.29
N ASN A 115 -6.50 -15.61 -14.92
CA ASN A 115 -7.92 -15.94 -14.86
C ASN A 115 -8.43 -16.04 -13.40
N PHE A 116 -7.99 -15.11 -12.54
CA PHE A 116 -8.33 -15.14 -11.12
C PHE A 116 -9.83 -14.93 -10.88
N GLN A 117 -10.41 -15.81 -10.07
CA GLN A 117 -11.71 -15.58 -9.46
C GLN A 117 -11.50 -15.06 -8.04
N TRP A 118 -11.93 -13.84 -7.78
CA TRP A 118 -11.94 -13.28 -6.44
C TRP A 118 -13.00 -14.00 -5.57
N PRO A 119 -12.73 -14.25 -4.28
CA PRO A 119 -11.48 -14.02 -3.55
C PRO A 119 -10.43 -15.12 -3.69
N LEU A 120 -9.17 -14.75 -3.48
CA LEU A 120 -8.03 -15.67 -3.57
C LEU A 120 -7.96 -16.64 -2.38
N ASP A 121 -7.48 -17.85 -2.67
CA ASP A 121 -7.11 -18.85 -1.67
C ASP A 121 -5.98 -18.31 -0.77
N GLN A 122 -6.14 -18.42 0.56
CA GLN A 122 -5.16 -17.91 1.52
C GLN A 122 -3.76 -18.56 1.37
N ARG A 123 -3.68 -19.74 0.74
CA ARG A 123 -2.42 -20.40 0.37
C ARG A 123 -1.61 -19.64 -0.68
N VAL A 124 -2.26 -18.84 -1.53
CA VAL A 124 -1.55 -17.98 -2.49
C VAL A 124 -0.76 -16.92 -1.73
N TYR A 125 -1.38 -16.29 -0.73
CA TYR A 125 -0.72 -15.29 0.11
C TYR A 125 0.42 -15.91 0.93
N ALA A 126 0.21 -17.09 1.51
CA ALA A 126 1.28 -17.84 2.19
C ALA A 126 2.47 -18.10 1.25
N ALA A 127 2.19 -18.52 0.02
CA ALA A 127 3.22 -18.79 -0.97
C ALA A 127 3.93 -17.51 -1.49
N ILE A 128 3.29 -16.34 -1.38
CA ILE A 128 3.94 -15.03 -1.62
C ILE A 128 4.87 -14.71 -0.45
N ILE A 129 4.39 -14.81 0.79
CA ILE A 129 5.19 -14.56 2.00
C ILE A 129 6.46 -15.43 1.98
N ASP A 130 6.30 -16.74 1.77
CA ASP A 130 7.42 -17.70 1.77
C ASP A 130 8.45 -17.38 0.68
N ARG A 131 8.01 -16.85 -0.47
CA ARG A 131 8.91 -16.44 -1.57
C ARG A 131 9.64 -15.13 -1.30
N MET A 132 9.05 -14.28 -0.46
CA MET A 132 9.65 -13.01 -0.08
C MET A 132 10.66 -13.15 1.07
N VAL A 133 10.71 -14.29 1.78
CA VAL A 133 11.68 -14.52 2.87
C VAL A 133 13.13 -14.10 2.55
N PRO A 134 13.68 -14.34 1.34
CA PRO A 134 15.04 -13.92 1.00
C PRO A 134 15.24 -12.41 0.80
N SER A 135 14.20 -11.60 0.63
CA SER A 135 14.33 -10.16 0.38
C SER A 135 14.61 -9.42 1.69
N GLU A 136 15.71 -8.70 1.79
CA GLU A 136 16.04 -7.98 3.03
C GLU A 136 15.21 -6.69 3.15
N ASN A 137 14.94 -6.23 4.38
CA ASN A 137 14.27 -4.95 4.67
C ASN A 137 12.89 -4.75 4.00
N SER A 138 12.16 -5.83 3.73
CA SER A 138 10.86 -5.79 3.08
C SER A 138 9.71 -5.69 4.11
N LEU A 139 8.64 -5.01 3.72
CA LEU A 139 7.35 -5.01 4.42
C LEU A 139 6.28 -5.47 3.43
N LEU A 140 5.44 -6.41 3.86
CA LEU A 140 4.36 -6.94 3.02
C LEU A 140 3.03 -6.36 3.49
N LEU A 141 2.26 -5.80 2.54
CA LEU A 141 0.92 -5.25 2.78
C LEU A 141 -0.09 -5.94 1.88
N PHE A 142 -1.16 -6.43 2.49
CA PHE A 142 -2.25 -7.10 1.80
C PHE A 142 -3.55 -6.26 1.85
N ASP A 143 -4.01 -5.80 0.68
CA ASP A 143 -5.20 -4.94 0.49
C ASP A 143 -6.53 -5.73 0.56
N ILE A 144 -7.37 -5.40 1.55
CA ILE A 144 -8.69 -5.96 1.91
C ILE A 144 -8.71 -7.48 1.94
N ASN A 145 -7.98 -8.05 2.90
CA ASN A 145 -7.82 -9.49 2.97
C ASN A 145 -8.30 -10.11 4.29
N PHE A 146 -8.79 -11.35 4.15
CA PHE A 146 -9.00 -12.31 5.23
C PHE A 146 -10.21 -12.06 6.15
N ILE A 147 -11.21 -11.30 5.69
CA ILE A 147 -12.52 -11.23 6.35
C ILE A 147 -13.34 -12.51 6.15
N ASP A 148 -13.12 -13.26 5.07
CA ASP A 148 -13.89 -14.45 4.77
C ASP A 148 -13.07 -15.75 4.91
N ILE A 149 -13.70 -16.78 5.49
CA ILE A 149 -13.21 -18.17 5.44
C ILE A 149 -13.89 -18.86 4.25
N LYS A 150 -13.17 -19.06 3.14
CA LYS A 150 -13.70 -19.66 1.89
C LYS A 150 -13.72 -21.19 1.91
N GLY A 151 -14.03 -21.77 3.07
CA GLY A 151 -13.93 -23.21 3.34
C GLY A 151 -12.48 -23.69 3.55
N ILE A 152 -12.31 -24.99 3.77
CA ILE A 152 -10.98 -25.61 4.00
C ILE A 152 -10.09 -25.51 2.74
N PHE A 153 -10.70 -25.33 1.55
CA PHE A 153 -10.03 -25.47 0.25
C PHE A 153 -10.20 -24.29 -0.74
N GLY A 154 -10.80 -23.16 -0.36
CA GLY A 154 -10.57 -21.88 -1.07
C GLY A 154 -11.34 -21.71 -2.37
N GLY A 155 -12.58 -22.19 -2.43
CA GLY A 155 -13.46 -21.97 -3.57
C GLY A 155 -14.77 -21.33 -3.15
N SER A 156 -15.20 -20.29 -3.89
CA SER A 156 -16.58 -19.76 -3.86
C SER A 156 -17.55 -20.61 -4.71
N GLY A 157 -17.06 -21.65 -5.37
CA GLY A 157 -17.82 -22.50 -6.27
C GLY A 157 -18.35 -23.76 -5.60
N CYS A 158 -19.67 -23.79 -5.44
CA CYS A 158 -20.51 -24.97 -5.19
C CYS A 158 -20.57 -25.39 -3.72
N GLY A 159 -21.78 -25.41 -3.15
CA GLY A 159 -22.13 -26.12 -1.90
C GLY A 159 -21.97 -27.64 -2.04
N VAL A 160 -20.81 -28.06 -2.50
CA VAL A 160 -20.35 -29.42 -2.71
C VAL A 160 -19.24 -29.61 -1.69
N GLU A 161 -19.52 -30.37 -0.64
CA GLU A 161 -18.48 -30.91 0.23
C GLU A 161 -17.61 -31.84 -0.64
N PHE A 162 -16.47 -31.35 -1.10
CA PHE A 162 -15.50 -32.22 -1.75
C PHE A 162 -14.91 -33.13 -0.66
N ASN A 163 -15.18 -34.43 -0.76
CA ASN A 163 -14.49 -35.46 0.00
C ASN A 163 -13.06 -35.61 -0.55
N CYS A 164 -12.22 -34.61 -0.29
CA CYS A 164 -10.83 -34.58 -0.71
C CYS A 164 -10.01 -35.51 0.20
N GLN A 165 -9.65 -36.69 -0.30
CA GLN A 165 -8.55 -37.44 0.31
C GLN A 165 -7.23 -36.91 -0.23
N PRO A 166 -6.26 -36.56 0.62
CA PRO A 166 -4.97 -36.03 0.18
C PRO A 166 -4.21 -37.12 -0.58
N ILE A 167 -3.88 -36.84 -1.84
CA ILE A 167 -3.00 -37.71 -2.63
C ILE A 167 -1.60 -37.66 -1.99
N GLY A 168 -1.09 -38.83 -1.59
CA GLY A 168 0.26 -38.96 -1.03
C GLY A 168 0.40 -38.72 0.47
N GLY A 169 -0.68 -38.86 1.26
CA GLY A 169 -0.59 -38.89 2.73
C GLY A 169 -0.28 -37.56 3.41
N ARG A 170 -0.47 -36.43 2.71
CA ARG A 170 -0.32 -35.09 3.28
C ARG A 170 -1.53 -34.74 4.15
N GLU A 171 -1.31 -34.08 5.28
CA GLU A 171 -2.42 -33.63 6.13
C GLU A 171 -3.28 -32.57 5.41
N LEU A 172 -4.60 -32.70 5.49
CA LEU A 172 -5.52 -31.65 5.03
C LEU A 172 -5.48 -30.52 6.05
N ARG A 173 -4.94 -29.36 5.66
CA ARG A 173 -4.82 -28.18 6.53
C ARG A 173 -5.73 -27.05 6.06
N GLY A 174 -6.32 -26.34 7.02
CA GLY A 174 -7.13 -25.15 6.76
C GLY A 174 -6.26 -24.04 6.19
N GLN A 175 -6.80 -23.27 5.24
CA GLN A 175 -6.04 -22.20 4.57
C GLN A 175 -5.61 -21.10 5.54
N THR A 176 -6.46 -20.81 6.52
CA THR A 176 -6.18 -19.88 7.61
C THR A 176 -5.00 -20.34 8.44
N ASP A 177 -4.91 -21.63 8.76
CA ASP A 177 -3.77 -22.15 9.52
C ASP A 177 -2.47 -22.08 8.71
N ILE A 178 -2.53 -22.36 7.41
CA ILE A 178 -1.38 -22.27 6.50
C ILE A 178 -0.88 -20.82 6.41
N LEU A 179 -1.79 -19.87 6.20
CA LEU A 179 -1.43 -18.46 6.12
C LEU A 179 -0.91 -17.93 7.45
N SER A 180 -1.60 -18.20 8.57
CA SER A 180 -1.15 -17.79 9.90
C SER A 180 0.23 -18.36 10.26
N GLU A 181 0.54 -19.60 9.85
CA GLU A 181 1.87 -20.17 10.03
C GLU A 181 2.93 -19.46 9.18
N SER A 182 2.63 -19.22 7.90
CA SER A 182 3.54 -18.49 7.01
C SER A 182 3.82 -17.07 7.53
N ILE A 183 2.78 -16.37 8.03
CA ILE A 183 2.94 -15.07 8.68
C ILE A 183 3.87 -15.18 9.90
N ARG A 184 3.62 -16.12 10.82
CA ARG A 184 4.45 -16.30 12.04
C ARG A 184 5.91 -16.64 11.74
N ASN A 185 6.16 -17.38 10.67
CA ASN A 185 7.49 -17.83 10.29
C ASN A 185 8.23 -16.82 9.42
N SER A 186 7.55 -15.78 8.94
CA SER A 186 8.14 -14.71 8.15
C SER A 186 9.07 -13.84 9.00
N PRO A 187 10.27 -13.50 8.50
CA PRO A 187 11.11 -12.49 9.14
C PRO A 187 10.65 -11.05 8.84
N HIS A 188 9.72 -10.89 7.90
CA HIS A 188 9.25 -9.58 7.43
C HIS A 188 7.99 -9.15 8.17
N PRO A 189 7.83 -7.85 8.48
CA PRO A 189 6.57 -7.30 8.92
C PRO A 189 5.47 -7.52 7.88
N ILE A 190 4.37 -8.13 8.28
CA ILE A 190 3.20 -8.40 7.44
C ILE A 190 1.99 -7.65 7.99
N LEU A 191 1.41 -6.84 7.12
CA LEU A 191 0.25 -6.02 7.39
C LEU A 191 -0.91 -6.44 6.49
N ALA A 192 -2.11 -6.28 7.00
CA ALA A 192 -3.32 -6.34 6.20
C ALA A 192 -4.25 -5.20 6.58
N ASP A 193 -5.00 -4.70 5.59
CA ASP A 193 -6.09 -3.80 5.93
C ASP A 193 -7.40 -4.54 6.25
N TYR A 194 -8.37 -3.75 6.71
CA TYR A 194 -9.70 -4.23 7.00
C TYR A 194 -10.78 -3.17 6.71
N PRO A 195 -12.03 -3.61 6.39
CA PRO A 195 -13.13 -2.70 6.15
C PRO A 195 -13.67 -2.06 7.44
N ILE A 196 -14.12 -0.81 7.30
CA ILE A 196 -14.62 0.06 8.39
C ILE A 196 -16.00 0.68 8.10
N GLU A 197 -16.55 0.44 6.93
CA GLU A 197 -17.83 1.01 6.46
C GLU A 197 -18.93 -0.06 6.34
N VAL A 198 -18.88 -1.08 7.19
CA VAL A 198 -19.80 -2.22 7.09
C VAL A 198 -21.16 -1.93 7.71
N SER A 199 -22.20 -2.44 7.05
CA SER A 199 -23.58 -2.31 7.52
C SER A 199 -23.84 -3.22 8.73
N VAL A 200 -24.90 -2.92 9.50
CA VAL A 200 -25.33 -3.78 10.61
C VAL A 200 -25.72 -5.17 10.12
N ALA A 201 -26.34 -5.28 8.94
CA ALA A 201 -26.67 -6.57 8.33
C ALA A 201 -25.42 -7.40 8.01
N GLN A 202 -24.35 -6.74 7.55
CA GLN A 202 -23.07 -7.40 7.28
C GLN A 202 -22.41 -7.88 8.58
N ARG A 203 -22.47 -7.09 9.67
CA ARG A 203 -22.02 -7.51 11.01
C ARG A 203 -22.70 -8.81 11.46
N GLU A 204 -24.02 -8.90 11.28
CA GLU A 204 -24.80 -10.07 11.71
C GLU A 204 -24.48 -11.33 10.89
N SER A 205 -24.06 -11.17 9.63
CA SER A 205 -23.59 -12.28 8.80
C SER A 205 -22.14 -12.70 9.09
N GLU A 206 -21.39 -11.89 9.84
CA GLU A 206 -19.96 -12.09 10.04
C GLU A 206 -19.68 -13.17 11.10
N ARG A 207 -18.85 -14.14 10.73
CA ARG A 207 -18.52 -15.24 11.64
C ARG A 207 -17.52 -14.77 12.69
N ASN A 208 -17.90 -14.95 13.96
CA ASN A 208 -17.08 -14.60 15.13
C ASN A 208 -16.71 -13.10 15.16
N TYR A 209 -17.67 -12.22 14.86
CA TYR A 209 -17.46 -10.77 14.87
C TYR A 209 -16.83 -10.28 16.20
N GLU A 210 -17.39 -10.68 17.33
CA GLU A 210 -16.92 -10.25 18.66
C GLU A 210 -15.46 -10.64 18.92
N GLY A 211 -15.05 -11.86 18.54
CA GLY A 211 -13.66 -12.29 18.68
C GLY A 211 -12.71 -11.48 17.82
N ARG A 212 -13.12 -11.12 16.59
CA ARG A 212 -12.30 -10.26 15.71
C ARG A 212 -12.19 -8.83 16.25
N LEU A 213 -13.31 -8.30 16.74
CA LEU A 213 -13.34 -6.97 17.36
C LEU A 213 -12.48 -6.93 18.62
N ALA A 214 -12.46 -8.01 19.43
CA ALA A 214 -11.59 -8.11 20.59
C ALA A 214 -10.10 -8.02 20.19
N VAL A 215 -9.67 -8.77 19.18
CA VAL A 215 -8.27 -8.71 18.67
C VAL A 215 -7.95 -7.32 18.12
N LEU A 216 -8.86 -6.71 17.35
CA LEU A 216 -8.68 -5.34 16.87
C LEU A 216 -8.58 -4.33 18.02
N ASN A 217 -9.41 -4.47 19.05
CA ASN A 217 -9.38 -3.59 20.22
C ASN A 217 -8.09 -3.71 21.02
N GLU A 218 -7.58 -4.93 21.15
CA GLU A 218 -6.36 -5.21 21.91
C GLU A 218 -5.12 -4.68 21.19
N ARG A 219 -5.01 -4.95 19.87
CA ARG A 219 -3.79 -4.75 19.09
C ARG A 219 -3.82 -3.53 18.17
N GLY A 220 -5.00 -3.11 17.72
CA GLY A 220 -5.19 -2.11 16.67
C GLY A 220 -5.70 -0.75 17.17
N ARG A 221 -5.83 -0.54 18.48
CA ARG A 221 -6.30 0.74 19.05
C ARG A 221 -5.14 1.69 19.37
N ILE A 222 -5.33 2.94 19.00
CA ILE A 222 -4.54 4.07 19.51
C ILE A 222 -5.05 4.41 20.91
N ARG A 223 -4.14 4.48 21.88
CA ARG A 223 -4.49 4.67 23.30
C ARG A 223 -4.32 6.09 23.81
N HIS A 224 -3.35 6.84 23.27
CA HIS A 224 -3.09 8.21 23.72
C HIS A 224 -3.83 9.24 22.87
N VAL A 225 -5.16 9.26 23.02
CA VAL A 225 -6.02 10.22 22.32
C VAL A 225 -6.45 11.34 23.25
N ARG A 226 -6.31 12.57 22.77
CA ARG A 226 -6.80 13.79 23.42
C ARG A 226 -7.83 14.47 22.54
N ASN A 227 -8.79 15.12 23.19
CA ASN A 227 -9.81 15.91 22.52
C ASN A 227 -10.62 15.09 21.49
N GLY A 228 -10.78 13.77 21.69
CA GLY A 228 -11.49 12.86 20.80
C GLY A 228 -12.94 13.27 20.54
N GLY A 229 -13.55 14.05 21.45
CA GLY A 229 -14.86 14.67 21.25
C GLY A 229 -14.97 15.59 20.03
N TYR A 230 -13.86 16.22 19.60
CA TYR A 230 -13.80 17.09 18.42
C TYR A 230 -13.72 16.31 17.09
N ALA A 231 -13.43 15.01 17.15
CA ALA A 231 -13.35 14.18 15.96
C ALA A 231 -14.75 13.85 15.40
N THR A 232 -14.91 13.96 14.09
CA THR A 232 -16.10 13.54 13.36
C THR A 232 -16.03 12.06 13.04
N THR A 233 -17.06 11.32 13.44
CA THR A 233 -17.23 9.90 13.08
C THR A 233 -17.87 9.81 11.70
N TRP A 234 -17.17 9.20 10.74
CA TRP A 234 -17.68 8.93 9.38
C TRP A 234 -17.84 7.42 9.10
N VAL A 235 -17.41 6.58 10.04
CA VAL A 235 -17.56 5.12 10.00
C VAL A 235 -18.59 4.62 11.00
N HIS A 236 -18.94 3.35 10.90
CA HIS A 236 -19.87 2.72 11.83
C HIS A 236 -19.24 1.55 12.59
N LEU A 237 -18.71 0.57 11.86
CA LEU A 237 -18.27 -0.69 12.45
C LEU A 237 -17.02 -1.19 11.71
N PRO A 238 -15.92 -1.50 12.42
CA PRO A 238 -14.81 -2.23 11.84
C PRO A 238 -15.13 -3.73 11.78
N ILE A 239 -14.67 -4.42 10.72
CA ILE A 239 -14.60 -5.89 10.68
C ILE A 239 -13.15 -6.26 10.42
N GLY A 240 -12.46 -6.74 11.46
CA GLY A 240 -11.07 -7.19 11.32
C GLY A 240 -10.93 -8.50 10.55
N PRO A 241 -9.68 -8.90 10.24
CA PRO A 241 -9.37 -10.23 9.72
C PRO A 241 -9.87 -11.33 10.66
N VAL A 242 -9.98 -12.57 10.16
CA VAL A 242 -10.26 -13.73 11.00
C VAL A 242 -9.21 -13.87 12.11
N VAL A 243 -9.66 -14.25 13.32
CA VAL A 243 -8.85 -14.24 14.55
C VAL A 243 -7.45 -14.84 14.38
N PRO A 244 -7.26 -16.05 13.83
CA PRO A 244 -5.92 -16.64 13.75
C PRO A 244 -4.95 -15.86 12.86
N ILE A 245 -5.46 -15.12 11.86
CA ILE A 245 -4.64 -14.25 11.02
C ILE A 245 -4.40 -12.93 11.74
N ALA A 246 -5.47 -12.34 12.28
CA ALA A 246 -5.41 -11.08 13.03
C ALA A 246 -4.45 -11.14 14.22
N GLU A 247 -4.29 -12.29 14.88
CA GLU A 247 -3.32 -12.51 15.97
C GLU A 247 -1.86 -12.62 15.49
N THR A 248 -1.65 -12.96 14.21
CA THR A 248 -0.31 -13.19 13.66
C THR A 248 0.26 -12.02 12.88
N LEU A 249 -0.60 -11.15 12.33
CA LEU A 249 -0.15 -9.94 11.63
C LEU A 249 0.65 -9.03 12.56
N ASP A 250 1.65 -8.34 12.04
CA ASP A 250 2.42 -7.35 12.80
C ASP A 250 1.62 -6.09 13.06
N ASN A 251 0.86 -5.64 12.06
CA ASN A 251 -0.02 -4.49 12.18
C ASN A 251 -1.23 -4.60 11.26
N MET A 252 -2.27 -3.83 11.56
CA MET A 252 -3.50 -3.76 10.80
C MET A 252 -4.00 -2.32 10.82
N GLY A 253 -4.49 -1.84 9.68
CA GLY A 253 -5.11 -0.53 9.61
C GLY A 253 -6.21 -0.52 8.58
N ALA A 254 -7.12 0.44 8.65
CA ALA A 254 -8.21 0.45 7.70
C ALA A 254 -7.84 1.16 6.39
N ALA A 255 -8.24 0.58 5.26
CA ALA A 255 -8.02 1.19 3.96
C ALA A 255 -9.21 2.06 3.55
N ASN A 256 -8.92 3.30 3.18
CA ASN A 256 -9.84 4.14 2.42
C ASN A 256 -9.05 5.25 1.72
N VAL A 257 -9.59 5.79 0.63
CA VAL A 257 -9.04 6.98 -0.03
C VAL A 257 -10.20 7.90 -0.38
N PHE A 258 -10.07 9.17 0.01
CA PHE A 258 -11.10 10.16 -0.19
C PHE A 258 -10.80 11.04 -1.40
N ILE A 259 -11.78 11.09 -2.29
CA ILE A 259 -11.80 11.96 -3.46
C ILE A 259 -12.16 13.39 -3.01
N ASP A 260 -11.41 14.37 -3.51
CA ASP A 260 -11.80 15.77 -3.41
C ASP A 260 -13.01 16.01 -4.34
N PRO A 261 -14.16 16.46 -3.81
CA PRO A 261 -15.38 16.58 -4.61
C PRO A 261 -15.33 17.72 -5.64
N VAL A 262 -14.40 18.66 -5.51
CA VAL A 262 -14.25 19.81 -6.42
C VAL A 262 -13.42 19.43 -7.63
N ILE A 263 -12.27 18.76 -7.41
CA ILE A 263 -11.34 18.41 -8.49
C ILE A 263 -11.40 16.95 -8.92
N ASN A 264 -12.18 16.11 -8.23
CA ASN A 264 -12.38 14.69 -8.50
C ASN A 264 -11.07 13.87 -8.51
N VAL A 265 -10.16 14.18 -7.58
CA VAL A 265 -8.88 13.48 -7.41
C VAL A 265 -8.73 13.03 -5.97
N ASN A 266 -8.15 11.84 -5.76
CA ASN A 266 -7.74 11.37 -4.44
C ASN A 266 -6.81 12.40 -3.79
N ARG A 267 -7.23 12.95 -2.64
CA ARG A 267 -6.48 14.02 -1.94
C ARG A 267 -6.36 13.82 -0.46
N ARG A 268 -7.10 12.86 0.11
CA ARG A 268 -7.12 12.63 1.54
C ARG A 268 -7.06 11.14 1.83
N ILE A 269 -6.29 10.79 2.85
CA ILE A 269 -6.23 9.42 3.37
C ILE A 269 -6.49 9.44 4.87
N PRO A 270 -7.11 8.40 5.42
CA PRO A 270 -7.28 8.27 6.86
C PRO A 270 -5.93 8.00 7.53
N ILE A 271 -5.65 8.77 8.58
CA ILE A 271 -4.53 8.48 9.51
C ILE A 271 -5.10 7.87 10.79
N VAL A 272 -6.16 8.47 11.34
CA VAL A 272 -6.86 8.00 12.54
C VAL A 272 -8.35 8.00 12.29
N ILE A 273 -9.03 6.94 12.70
CA ILE A 273 -10.46 6.74 12.47
C ILE A 273 -11.14 6.57 13.80
N ARG A 274 -12.08 7.48 14.12
CA ARG A 274 -12.92 7.39 15.31
C ARG A 274 -14.12 6.49 15.05
N VAL A 275 -14.28 5.44 15.83
CA VAL A 275 -15.49 4.63 15.96
C VAL A 275 -16.14 4.94 17.30
N ARG A 276 -17.34 5.49 17.26
CA ARG A 276 -18.08 5.88 18.47
C ARG A 276 -18.66 4.67 19.19
N ASN A 277 -18.49 4.61 20.50
CA ASN A 277 -19.12 3.59 21.34
C ASN A 277 -20.60 3.89 21.54
N ARG A 278 -21.45 3.22 20.74
CA ARG A 278 -22.91 3.45 20.75
C ARG A 278 -23.60 2.98 22.03
N GLU A 279 -22.99 2.05 22.76
CA GLU A 279 -23.57 1.49 23.98
C GLU A 279 -23.41 2.47 25.14
N ARG A 280 -22.23 3.11 25.23
CA ARG A 280 -21.89 4.01 26.33
C ARG A 280 -22.18 5.49 26.07
N MET A 281 -22.40 5.91 24.82
CA MET A 281 -22.50 7.34 24.49
C MET A 281 -23.64 8.12 25.18
N ASN A 282 -24.60 7.43 25.80
CA ASN A 282 -25.68 8.04 26.57
C ASN A 282 -25.47 7.95 28.09
N GLU A 283 -24.36 7.37 28.54
CA GLU A 283 -23.97 7.29 29.95
C GLU A 283 -23.43 8.64 30.45
N LEU A 284 -23.65 8.94 31.73
CA LEU A 284 -23.28 10.24 32.32
C LEU A 284 -21.77 10.45 32.43
N ASP A 285 -21.01 9.36 32.52
CA ASP A 285 -19.55 9.33 32.65
C ASP A 285 -18.83 9.05 31.33
N TYR A 286 -19.53 9.14 30.20
CA TYR A 286 -18.96 8.93 28.88
C TYR A 286 -17.84 9.93 28.57
N ASP A 287 -16.63 9.41 28.30
CA ASP A 287 -15.47 10.15 27.84
C ASP A 287 -15.05 9.67 26.44
N PRO A 288 -15.20 10.49 25.38
CA PRO A 288 -14.82 10.11 24.03
C PRO A 288 -13.32 9.89 23.83
N ASN A 289 -12.45 10.26 24.77
CA ASN A 289 -11.02 9.92 24.71
C ASN A 289 -10.74 8.47 25.14
N VAL A 290 -11.61 7.89 25.96
CA VAL A 290 -11.42 6.59 26.59
C VAL A 290 -12.37 5.55 26.00
N ASP A 291 -13.64 5.92 25.86
CA ASP A 291 -14.73 5.00 25.57
C ASP A 291 -14.88 4.70 24.08
N ASP A 292 -14.50 5.66 23.23
CA ASP A 292 -14.47 5.47 21.79
C ASP A 292 -13.22 4.72 21.35
N SER A 293 -13.33 4.05 20.21
CA SER A 293 -12.21 3.34 19.60
C SER A 293 -11.59 4.19 18.50
N PHE A 294 -10.26 4.32 18.53
CA PHE A 294 -9.50 5.04 17.52
C PHE A 294 -8.56 4.06 16.83
N TYR A 295 -8.73 3.90 15.53
CA TYR A 295 -8.01 2.93 14.72
C TYR A 295 -7.10 3.62 13.70
N PRO A 296 -5.92 3.07 13.39
CA PRO A 296 -5.05 3.63 12.37
C PRO A 296 -5.61 3.34 10.96
N GLY A 297 -5.38 4.25 10.03
CA GLY A 297 -5.45 3.92 8.60
C GLY A 297 -4.29 3.01 8.20
N ILE A 298 -4.45 2.21 7.14
CA ILE A 298 -3.42 1.25 6.72
C ILE A 298 -2.09 1.93 6.35
N ALA A 299 -2.15 3.09 5.70
CA ALA A 299 -0.95 3.86 5.37
C ALA A 299 -0.20 4.30 6.64
N PHE A 300 -0.93 4.66 7.69
CA PHE A 300 -0.35 5.02 8.98
C PHE A 300 0.23 3.80 9.69
N ALA A 301 -0.49 2.68 9.76
CA ALA A 301 0.02 1.41 10.29
C ALA A 301 1.30 0.93 9.57
N THR A 302 1.37 1.15 8.26
CA THR A 302 2.56 0.88 7.44
C THR A 302 3.73 1.76 7.83
N ALA A 303 3.50 3.06 8.02
CA ALA A 303 4.53 3.98 8.47
C ALA A 303 5.07 3.61 9.87
N LEU A 304 4.19 3.21 10.80
CA LEU A 304 4.60 2.76 12.14
C LEU A 304 5.46 1.49 12.06
N SER A 305 5.06 0.52 11.23
CA SER A 305 5.81 -0.72 11.02
C SER A 305 7.15 -0.46 10.34
N TYR A 306 7.19 0.44 9.36
CA TYR A 306 8.43 0.91 8.74
C TYR A 306 9.37 1.52 9.80
N TYR A 307 8.87 2.39 10.66
CA TYR A 307 9.67 3.01 11.73
C TYR A 307 10.04 2.05 12.86
N GLY A 308 9.30 0.95 13.04
CA GLY A 308 9.50 0.00 14.14
C GLY A 308 9.03 0.56 15.48
N VAL A 309 7.90 1.28 15.50
CA VAL A 309 7.31 1.91 16.69
C VAL A 309 5.97 1.27 17.04
N ASP A 310 5.60 1.33 18.31
CA ASP A 310 4.38 0.73 18.84
C ASP A 310 3.17 1.67 18.73
N LEU A 311 2.06 1.16 18.20
CA LEU A 311 0.83 1.93 18.00
C LEU A 311 0.22 2.42 19.32
N ALA A 312 0.27 1.61 20.37
CA ALA A 312 -0.38 1.89 21.64
C ALA A 312 0.43 2.88 22.48
N GLU A 313 1.76 2.78 22.46
CA GLU A 313 2.67 3.53 23.34
C GLU A 313 3.28 4.78 22.65
N ASP A 314 3.66 4.65 21.38
CA ASP A 314 4.48 5.67 20.69
C ASP A 314 3.65 6.68 19.90
N VAL A 315 2.34 6.47 19.78
CA VAL A 315 1.44 7.36 19.04
C VAL A 315 0.63 8.23 19.98
N GLU A 316 0.63 9.55 19.74
CA GLU A 316 -0.23 10.54 20.40
C GLU A 316 -1.14 11.21 19.36
N VAL A 317 -2.42 11.38 19.68
CA VAL A 317 -3.39 12.05 18.81
C VAL A 317 -4.06 13.19 19.56
N ASP A 318 -4.20 14.34 18.91
CA ASP A 318 -4.94 15.48 19.43
C ASP A 318 -5.82 16.10 18.34
N PHE A 319 -7.13 15.90 18.45
CA PHE A 319 -8.09 16.41 17.46
C PHE A 319 -8.40 17.90 17.60
N LEU A 320 -8.18 18.51 18.76
CA LEU A 320 -8.33 19.96 18.90
C LEU A 320 -7.16 20.69 18.24
N ASN A 321 -5.95 20.16 18.43
CA ASN A 321 -4.74 20.70 17.83
C ASN A 321 -4.45 20.17 16.41
N GLY A 322 -5.25 19.22 15.92
CA GLY A 322 -5.23 18.74 14.53
C GLY A 322 -3.97 17.95 14.16
N TYR A 323 -3.48 17.06 15.03
CA TYR A 323 -2.29 16.27 14.72
C TYR A 323 -2.32 14.83 15.25
N VAL A 324 -1.47 14.02 14.62
CA VAL A 324 -1.01 12.72 15.07
C VAL A 324 0.51 12.79 15.19
N LYS A 325 1.07 12.35 16.30
CA LYS A 325 2.51 12.38 16.56
C LYS A 325 3.01 10.97 16.79
N ILE A 326 3.99 10.58 15.98
CA ILE A 326 4.81 9.38 16.19
C ILE A 326 6.01 9.80 17.05
N LYS A 327 6.28 9.08 18.13
CA LYS A 327 7.39 9.32 19.05
C LYS A 327 8.37 8.15 19.02
N ASN A 328 9.48 8.30 19.74
CA ASN A 328 10.44 7.22 20.03
C ASN A 328 10.97 6.50 18.78
N ILE A 329 11.08 7.20 17.65
CA ILE A 329 11.57 6.59 16.41
C ILE A 329 13.04 6.18 16.60
N PRO A 330 13.38 4.89 16.48
CA PRO A 330 14.72 4.41 16.78
C PRO A 330 15.77 5.09 15.91
N GLU A 331 16.95 5.35 16.48
CA GLU A 331 18.14 5.71 15.71
C GLU A 331 18.65 4.48 14.97
N ARG A 332 18.14 4.30 13.75
CA ARG A 332 18.48 3.19 12.87
C ARG A 332 18.84 3.74 11.50
N SER A 333 19.90 3.20 10.91
CA SER A 333 20.30 3.48 9.53
C SER A 333 20.35 2.20 8.72
N PHE A 334 20.25 2.33 7.41
CA PHE A 334 20.43 1.26 6.44
C PHE A 334 21.30 1.77 5.29
N GLN A 335 21.89 0.83 4.56
CA GLN A 335 22.82 1.13 3.47
C GLN A 335 22.05 1.26 2.16
N ARG A 336 22.20 2.39 1.48
CA ARG A 336 21.58 2.68 0.18
C ARG A 336 22.66 2.96 -0.85
N LEU A 337 22.48 2.47 -2.08
CA LEU A 337 23.33 2.85 -3.20
C LEU A 337 23.02 4.28 -3.65
N ASP A 338 24.01 5.17 -3.61
CA ASP A 338 23.93 6.53 -4.13
C ASP A 338 24.98 6.72 -5.24
N TRP A 339 24.49 6.76 -6.47
CA TRP A 339 25.34 6.94 -7.66
C TRP A 339 26.05 8.29 -7.70
N ASN A 340 25.47 9.34 -7.09
CA ASN A 340 26.09 10.66 -7.03
C ASN A 340 27.21 10.70 -5.98
N ALA A 341 27.03 9.98 -4.87
CA ALA A 341 28.05 9.83 -3.84
C ALA A 341 29.14 8.78 -4.19
N GLY A 342 28.93 8.01 -5.25
CA GLY A 342 29.90 7.04 -5.76
C GLY A 342 29.96 5.72 -4.99
N GLY A 343 28.88 5.33 -4.29
CA GLY A 343 28.87 4.09 -3.52
C GLY A 343 27.69 3.96 -2.56
N MET A 344 27.85 3.05 -1.60
CA MET A 344 26.87 2.87 -0.54
C MET A 344 26.97 4.00 0.49
N VAL A 345 25.84 4.52 0.91
CA VAL A 345 25.71 5.56 1.93
C VAL A 345 24.79 5.07 3.04
N ASP A 346 25.15 5.39 4.28
CA ASP A 346 24.26 5.20 5.43
C ASP A 346 23.16 6.27 5.41
N VAL A 347 21.90 5.82 5.41
CA VAL A 347 20.72 6.67 5.43
C VAL A 347 19.94 6.37 6.70
N ASP A 348 19.65 7.40 7.49
CA ASP A 348 18.78 7.28 8.68
C ASP A 348 17.37 6.85 8.23
N ILE A 349 16.67 6.07 9.06
CA ILE A 349 15.28 5.68 8.83
C ILE A 349 14.32 6.88 8.68
N MET A 350 14.64 8.01 9.30
CA MET A 350 13.95 9.28 9.13
C MET A 350 14.52 10.05 7.94
N ALA A 351 13.65 10.51 7.03
CA ALA A 351 14.05 11.39 5.94
C ALA A 351 14.62 12.73 6.43
N ARG A 352 14.11 13.20 7.59
CA ARG A 352 14.55 14.42 8.28
C ARG A 352 14.71 14.10 9.77
N PRO A 353 15.84 13.53 10.18
CA PRO A 353 16.12 13.23 11.58
C PRO A 353 16.02 14.49 12.44
N ASN A 354 15.43 14.38 13.63
CA ASN A 354 15.41 15.44 14.65
C ASN A 354 15.81 14.87 16.02
N PRO A 355 16.32 15.71 16.94
CA PRO A 355 16.76 15.25 18.27
C PRO A 355 15.67 14.55 19.07
N GLU A 356 14.42 14.93 18.88
CA GLU A 356 13.28 14.35 19.59
C GLU A 356 12.83 12.99 19.00
N ARG A 357 13.36 12.61 17.84
CA ARG A 357 12.98 11.40 17.08
C ARG A 357 11.47 11.25 16.93
N THR A 358 10.83 12.35 16.49
CA THR A 358 9.37 12.40 16.30
C THR A 358 8.97 12.80 14.89
N VAL A 359 7.77 12.41 14.49
CA VAL A 359 7.09 12.90 13.27
C VAL A 359 5.71 13.38 13.66
N THR A 360 5.36 14.62 13.28
CA THR A 360 4.02 15.17 13.48
C THR A 360 3.30 15.25 12.14
N ILE A 361 2.15 14.60 12.06
CA ILE A 361 1.30 14.49 10.88
C ILE A 361 0.06 15.34 11.12
N PRO A 362 -0.23 16.34 10.26
CA PRO A 362 -1.46 17.12 10.37
C PRO A 362 -2.67 16.28 9.97
N ILE A 363 -3.75 16.39 10.74
CA ILE A 363 -5.04 15.76 10.45
C ILE A 363 -6.18 16.78 10.56
N ASP A 364 -7.23 16.58 9.76
CA ASP A 364 -8.50 17.29 9.93
C ASP A 364 -9.34 16.67 11.08
N ASN A 365 -10.53 17.22 11.30
CA ASN A 365 -11.43 16.72 12.32
C ASN A 365 -12.01 15.34 11.99
N GLN A 366 -11.88 14.83 10.76
CA GLN A 366 -12.24 13.47 10.38
C GLN A 366 -11.07 12.49 10.57
N GLY A 367 -9.90 12.98 10.99
CA GLY A 367 -8.67 12.21 11.13
C GLY A 367 -7.98 11.92 9.80
N LEU A 368 -8.27 12.70 8.77
CA LEU A 368 -7.72 12.58 7.43
C LEU A 368 -6.52 13.51 7.25
N MET A 369 -5.51 13.04 6.52
CA MET A 369 -4.38 13.85 6.07
C MET A 369 -4.52 14.15 4.58
N ASN A 370 -4.23 15.40 4.19
CA ASN A 370 -4.12 15.77 2.79
C ASN A 370 -2.85 15.15 2.17
N ILE A 371 -2.99 14.56 0.99
CA ILE A 371 -1.90 13.96 0.22
C ILE A 371 -1.77 14.62 -1.14
N ASN A 372 -0.53 14.65 -1.62
CA ASN A 372 -0.17 15.05 -2.97
C ASN A 372 0.51 13.87 -3.65
N PHE A 373 -0.04 13.40 -4.76
CA PHE A 373 0.61 12.38 -5.59
C PHE A 373 1.71 13.04 -6.42
N ARG A 374 2.94 12.50 -6.36
CA ARG A 374 4.01 12.85 -7.30
C ARG A 374 3.57 12.47 -8.71
N GLY A 375 3.73 13.37 -9.68
CA GLY A 375 3.36 13.14 -11.08
C GLY A 375 1.87 13.30 -11.40
N GLY A 376 1.03 13.62 -10.41
CA GLY A 376 -0.35 14.01 -10.68
C GLY A 376 -0.42 15.41 -11.32
N LEU A 377 -1.45 15.65 -12.12
CA LEU A 377 -1.76 16.93 -12.81
C LEU A 377 -1.76 18.20 -11.91
N TYR A 378 -1.62 18.04 -10.60
CA TYR A 378 -1.69 19.09 -9.60
C TYR A 378 -0.60 18.95 -8.51
N CYS A 379 0.61 18.53 -8.87
CA CYS A 379 1.79 18.77 -8.06
C CYS A 379 2.02 20.29 -8.00
N PHE A 380 1.95 20.89 -6.82
CA PHE A 380 2.38 22.29 -6.65
C PHE A 380 3.91 22.37 -6.55
N PRO A 381 4.53 23.47 -7.03
CA PRO A 381 5.98 23.68 -7.08
C PRO A 381 6.67 23.68 -5.72
#